data_AF-A0A934N1R5-F1
#
_entry.id   AF-A0A934N1R5-F1
#
_cell.length_a   1.000
_cell.length_b   1.000
_cell.length_c   1.000
_cell.angle_alpha   90.00
_cell.angle_beta   90.00
_cell.angle_gamma   90.00
#
_symmetry.space_group_name_H-M   'P 1'
#
loop_
_entity.id
_entity.type
_entity.pdbx_description
1 polymer ?
#
loop_
_entity_poly.entity_id
_entity_poly.type
_entity_poly.pdbx_seq_one_letter_code
_entity_poly.pdbx_strand_id
1 'polypeptide(L)'
;MTRCIERAMALLRRGVLSVTEVCFAVGCSSLGTFSSRFTELVGVPPSHCRRHPAFVTAGMPSCVAKQVTRPIRNREAPVTEPQLA
;
A
#
# COMPACT_ATOMS: atom_id res chain seq x y z
N MET A 1 -3.42 -10.77 -5.41
CA MET A 1 -3.61 -9.29 -5.46
C MET A 1 -3.84 -8.68 -4.08
N THR A 2 -4.62 -9.29 -3.18
CA THR A 2 -4.83 -8.80 -1.80
C THR A 2 -3.54 -8.59 -1.00
N ARG A 3 -2.57 -9.51 -1.10
CA ARG A 3 -1.25 -9.40 -0.46
C ARG A 3 -0.46 -8.14 -0.87
N CYS A 4 -0.66 -7.61 -2.07
CA CYS A 4 -0.03 -6.35 -2.50
C CYS A 4 -0.64 -5.15 -1.77
N ILE A 5 -1.96 -5.12 -1.61
CA ILE A 5 -2.67 -4.04 -0.90
C ILE A 5 -2.32 -4.06 0.59
N GLU A 6 -2.19 -5.24 1.20
CA GLU A 6 -1.72 -5.36 2.59
C GLU A 6 -0.31 -4.79 2.77
N ARG A 7 0.64 -5.14 1.89
CA ARG A 7 2.00 -4.55 1.90
C ARG A 7 1.96 -3.05 1.65
N ALA A 8 1.12 -2.58 0.72
CA ALA A 8 0.96 -1.17 0.43
C ALA A 8 0.46 -0.38 1.63
N MET A 9 -0.56 -0.88 2.35
CA MET A 9 -1.06 -0.25 3.58
C MET A 9 0.03 -0.14 4.63
N ALA A 10 0.79 -1.20 4.83
CA ALA A 10 1.86 -1.17 5.81
C ALA A 10 3.00 -0.19 5.43
N LEU A 11 3.31 -0.02 4.13
CA LEU A 11 4.26 0.99 3.66
C LEU A 11 3.72 2.43 3.81
N LEU A 12 2.46 2.67 3.43
CA LEU A 12 1.82 3.98 3.56
C LEU A 12 1.73 4.44 5.02
N ARG A 13 1.52 3.49 5.95
CA ARG A 13 1.50 3.78 7.40
C ARG A 13 2.85 4.19 7.97
N ARG A 14 3.97 3.72 7.39
CA ARG A 14 5.31 4.15 7.82
C ARG A 14 5.60 5.60 7.41
N GLY A 15 4.88 6.15 6.42
CA GLY A 15 4.99 7.54 5.99
C GLY A 15 6.28 7.90 5.24
N VAL A 16 7.20 6.95 5.06
CA VAL A 16 8.50 7.17 4.40
C VAL A 16 8.45 7.15 2.88
N LEU A 17 7.42 6.53 2.29
CA LEU A 17 7.28 6.40 0.83
C LEU A 17 6.06 7.18 0.33
N SER A 18 6.19 7.78 -0.85
CA SER A 18 5.07 8.34 -1.61
C SER A 18 4.15 7.24 -2.14
N VAL A 19 2.91 7.62 -2.53
CA VAL A 19 1.93 6.67 -3.11
C VAL A 19 2.48 6.01 -4.37
N THR A 20 3.24 6.77 -5.17
CA THR A 20 3.88 6.30 -6.39
C THR A 20 4.97 5.27 -6.10
N GLU A 21 5.86 5.54 -5.14
CA GLU A 21 6.89 4.57 -4.73
C GLU A 21 6.27 3.30 -4.16
N VAL A 22 5.21 3.41 -3.37
CA VAL A 22 4.48 2.25 -2.85
C VAL A 22 3.90 1.40 -3.98
N CYS A 23 3.29 2.02 -5.00
CA CYS A 23 2.74 1.32 -6.16
C CYS A 23 3.79 0.42 -6.84
N PHE A 24 4.98 0.97 -7.09
CA PHE A 24 6.08 0.20 -7.69
C PHE A 24 6.66 -0.84 -6.73
N ALA A 25 6.82 -0.51 -5.44
CA ALA A 25 7.34 -1.42 -4.43
C ALA A 25 6.47 -2.67 -4.21
N VAL A 26 5.16 -2.60 -4.50
CA VAL A 26 4.24 -3.75 -4.43
C VAL A 26 4.05 -4.46 -5.77
N GLY A 27 4.70 -3.99 -6.85
CA GLY A 27 4.64 -4.62 -8.17
C GLY A 27 3.35 -4.35 -8.94
N CYS A 28 2.66 -3.23 -8.68
CA CYS A 28 1.51 -2.85 -9.50
C CYS A 28 1.97 -2.24 -10.83
N SER A 29 1.34 -2.67 -11.93
CA SER A 29 1.71 -2.25 -13.30
C SER A 29 1.42 -0.77 -13.59
N SER A 30 0.53 -0.13 -12.84
CA SER A 30 0.25 1.31 -12.98
C SER A 30 -0.36 1.90 -11.72
N LEU A 31 -0.17 3.22 -11.53
CA LEU A 31 -0.75 3.98 -10.42
C LEU A 31 -2.28 3.95 -10.45
N GLY A 32 -2.89 4.03 -11.65
CA GLY A 32 -4.34 3.98 -11.82
C GLY A 32 -4.93 2.65 -11.37
N THR A 33 -4.36 1.53 -11.82
CA THR A 33 -4.78 0.18 -11.40
C THR A 33 -4.60 -0.02 -9.90
N PHE A 34 -3.47 0.44 -9.35
CA PHE A 34 -3.23 0.40 -7.92
C PHE A 34 -4.27 1.21 -7.14
N SER A 35 -4.52 2.47 -7.51
CA SER A 35 -5.42 3.38 -6.78
C SER A 35 -6.86 2.87 -6.78
N SER A 36 -7.36 2.40 -7.93
CA SER A 36 -8.72 1.86 -8.03
C SER A 36 -8.88 0.59 -7.20
N ARG A 37 -7.96 -0.38 -7.34
CA ARG A 37 -8.01 -1.63 -6.56
C ARG A 37 -7.82 -1.41 -5.06
N PHE A 38 -6.95 -0.49 -4.69
CA PHE A 38 -6.73 -0.12 -3.30
C PHE A 38 -8.01 0.47 -2.70
N THR A 39 -8.65 1.41 -3.38
CA THR A 39 -9.89 2.04 -2.90
C THR A 39 -11.05 1.04 -2.86
N GLU A 40 -11.17 0.14 -3.84
CA GLU A 40 -12.16 -0.94 -3.85
C GLU A 40 -12.03 -1.86 -2.62
N LEU A 41 -10.80 -2.17 -2.20
CA LEU A 41 -10.53 -3.11 -1.11
C LEU A 41 -10.44 -2.45 0.27
N VAL A 42 -9.95 -1.22 0.35
CA VAL A 42 -9.69 -0.49 1.61
C VAL A 42 -10.79 0.52 1.91
N GLY A 43 -11.61 0.89 0.92
CA GLY A 43 -12.71 1.86 1.04
C GLY A 43 -12.27 3.33 0.99
N VAL A 44 -10.97 3.60 1.05
CA VAL A 44 -10.41 4.96 0.98
C VAL A 44 -9.18 5.02 0.07
N PRO A 45 -8.87 6.17 -0.55
CA PRO A 45 -7.70 6.31 -1.41
C PRO A 45 -6.37 6.12 -0.67
N PRO A 46 -5.30 5.68 -1.37
CA PRO A 46 -3.98 5.46 -0.76
C PRO A 46 -3.33 6.77 -0.24
N SER A 47 -3.61 7.91 -0.88
CA SER A 47 -3.18 9.23 -0.41
C SER A 47 -3.79 9.60 0.94
N HIS A 48 -5.05 9.22 1.18
CA HIS A 48 -5.72 9.40 2.46
C HIS A 48 -5.11 8.50 3.53
N CYS A 49 -4.84 7.23 3.21
CA CYS A 49 -4.15 6.31 4.12
C CYS A 49 -2.77 6.81 4.57
N ARG A 50 -2.01 7.47 3.67
CA ARG A 50 -0.72 8.08 3.98
C ARG A 50 -0.84 9.29 4.92
N ARG A 51 -1.84 10.15 4.70
CA ARG A 51 -2.06 11.35 5.53
C ARG A 51 -2.65 11.01 6.90
N HIS A 52 -3.52 10.00 6.95
CA HIS A 52 -4.25 9.60 8.15
C HIS A 52 -4.09 8.10 8.44
N PRO A 53 -2.88 7.63 8.76
CA PRO A 53 -2.62 6.21 8.99
C PRO A 53 -3.38 5.63 10.19
N ALA A 54 -3.76 6.47 11.16
CA ALA A 54 -4.58 6.09 12.31
C ALA A 54 -6.00 5.66 11.91
N PHE A 55 -6.61 6.36 10.93
CA PHE A 55 -8.00 6.15 10.51
C PHE A 55 -8.22 4.80 9.85
N VAL A 56 -7.19 4.30 9.14
CA VAL A 56 -7.21 3.02 8.43
C VAL A 56 -7.36 1.84 9.40
N THR A 57 -6.82 1.96 10.61
CA THR A 57 -6.93 0.90 11.65
C THR A 57 -8.24 0.93 12.43
N ALA A 58 -8.90 2.09 12.50
CA ALA A 58 -10.06 2.28 13.37
C ALA A 58 -11.32 1.56 12.87
N GLY A 59 -11.44 1.31 11.56
CA GLY A 59 -12.55 0.58 10.94
C GLY A 59 -12.21 -0.85 10.49
N MET A 60 -10.98 -1.31 10.70
CA MET A 60 -10.56 -2.64 10.24
C MET A 60 -10.95 -3.74 11.23
N PRO A 61 -11.40 -4.91 10.72
CA PRO A 61 -11.46 -6.12 11.52
C PRO A 61 -10.10 -6.39 12.19
N SER A 62 -10.11 -6.83 13.45
CA SER A 62 -8.91 -6.99 14.27
C SER A 62 -7.87 -7.95 13.66
N CYS A 63 -8.29 -8.94 12.86
CA CYS A 63 -7.39 -9.82 12.11
C CYS A 63 -6.60 -9.06 11.03
N VAL A 64 -7.28 -8.20 10.27
CA VAL A 64 -6.69 -7.34 9.23
C VAL A 64 -5.80 -6.30 9.87
N ALA A 65 -6.26 -5.65 10.94
CA ALA A 65 -5.47 -4.71 11.72
C ALA A 65 -4.15 -5.35 12.16
N LYS A 66 -4.19 -6.54 12.76
CA LYS A 66 -2.99 -7.29 13.17
C LYS A 66 -2.08 -7.68 12.01
N GLN A 67 -2.62 -7.97 10.83
CA GLN A 67 -1.80 -8.31 9.65
C GLN A 67 -1.08 -7.08 9.09
N VAL A 68 -1.77 -5.94 8.98
CA VAL A 68 -1.19 -4.72 8.40
C VAL A 68 -0.27 -3.97 9.38
N THR A 69 -0.44 -4.16 10.70
CA THR A 69 0.46 -3.58 11.72
C THR A 69 1.65 -4.47 12.05
N ARG A 70 1.73 -5.70 11.52
CA ARG A 70 2.90 -6.56 11.72
C ARG A 70 4.14 -5.93 11.08
N PRO A 71 5.31 -5.97 11.75
CA PRO A 71 6.55 -5.50 11.17
C PRO A 71 6.85 -6.23 9.85
N ILE A 72 6.89 -5.51 8.73
CA ILE A 72 7.31 -6.09 7.45
C ILE A 72 8.81 -6.38 7.50
N ARG A 73 9.19 -7.66 7.36
CA ARG A 73 10.57 -8.06 7.02
C ARG A 73 10.78 -7.74 5.54
N ASN A 74 11.45 -6.62 5.27
CA ASN A 74 11.69 -6.12 3.92
C ASN A 74 12.69 -7.03 3.20
N ARG A 75 12.20 -8.02 2.44
CA ARG A 75 12.98 -8.67 1.39
C ARG A 75 12.68 -7.87 0.12
N GLU A 76 13.67 -7.11 -0.33
CA GLU A 76 13.64 -6.10 -1.39
C GLU A 76 12.90 -6.53 -2.65
N ALA A 77 12.19 -5.59 -3.27
CA ALA A 77 11.69 -5.72 -4.63
C ALA A 77 12.74 -5.10 -5.58
N PRO A 78 13.17 -5.80 -6.65
CA PRO A 78 14.06 -5.21 -7.65
C PRO A 78 13.37 -4.02 -8.33
N VAL A 79 14.11 -2.92 -8.46
CA VAL A 79 13.66 -1.69 -9.14
C VAL A 79 13.52 -2.01 -10.63
N THR A 80 12.29 -2.14 -11.11
CA THR A 80 12.02 -2.12 -12.56
C THR A 80 11.84 -0.67 -12.98
N GLU A 81 12.87 -0.11 -13.58
CA GLU A 81 12.84 1.19 -14.27
C GLU A 81 11.76 1.16 -15.35
N PRO A 82 10.85 2.16 -15.42
CA PRO A 82 9.99 2.31 -16.59
C PRO A 82 10.83 2.92 -17.72
N GLN A 83 11.27 2.08 -18.66
CA GLN A 83 11.73 2.50 -19.98
C GLN A 83 10.59 3.25 -20.69
N LEU A 84 10.77 4.56 -20.90
CA LEU A 84 10.04 5.32 -21.90
C LEU A 84 10.99 5.50 -23.10
N ALA A 85 10.73 4.75 -24.16
CA ALA A 85 11.30 4.96 -25.49
C ALA A 85 10.39 5.91 -26.29
#